data_AF-A0A8J2L5F0-F1
#
_entry.id   AF-A0A8J2L5F0-F1
#
_cell.length_a   1.000
_cell.length_b   1.000
_cell.length_c   1.000
_cell.angle_alpha   90.00
_cell.angle_beta   90.00
_cell.angle_gamma   90.00
#
_symmetry.space_group_name_H-M   'P 1'
#
loop_
_entity.id
_entity.type
_entity.pdbx_description
1 polymer ?
#
loop_
_entity_poly.entity_id
_entity_poly.type
_entity_poly.pdbx_seq_one_letter_code
_entity_poly.pdbx_strand_id
1 'polypeptide(L)'
;MKSMITKNTCMLVGSTPAFPHGCMDDIQGIAKLGLRYNIPVHVDACLGGFLLVFMPKAGFEIPPFDFSVDGVTSISADTHKYAFAPKGSSVLLFSDKKFKHQQYFVQTNWPGGIYATATLAGSRPGVVIAGCWSSLLHFGLDGYTDITRKIINTSRLIEAGLRNISGIFVFGEPQVSVIALGSKDFDIFRLADILNKKGWSLNNLQFPSSIHICVTYRHTEEGVVDQFLKDVAEAVDVIKLSPQEHVSGAVALYASSQQIPDRSLVGDIIAIYIDTLYKTTKRDNADGTSKPKRKFGMHLNGSVDLNNK
;
A
#
# COMPACT_ATOMS: atom_id res chain seq x y z
N MET A 1 -21.43 -1.23 -3.97
CA MET A 1 -21.45 0.25 -3.83
C MET A 1 -22.86 0.85 -3.82
N LYS A 2 -23.65 0.76 -4.90
CA LYS A 2 -24.99 1.39 -4.99
C LYS A 2 -25.92 1.16 -3.80
N SER A 3 -26.00 -0.07 -3.28
CA SER A 3 -26.84 -0.43 -2.13
C SER A 3 -26.43 0.23 -0.80
N MET A 4 -25.20 0.76 -0.71
CA MET A 4 -24.65 1.40 0.48
C MET A 4 -24.74 2.93 0.44
N ILE A 5 -25.26 3.51 -0.66
CA ILE A 5 -25.44 4.96 -0.77
C ILE A 5 -26.61 5.38 0.12
N THR A 6 -26.39 6.42 0.92
CA THR A 6 -27.40 7.00 1.81
C THR A 6 -27.41 8.52 1.65
N LYS A 7 -28.36 9.19 2.31
CA LYS A 7 -28.40 10.66 2.40
C LYS A 7 -27.15 11.29 3.06
N ASN A 8 -26.35 10.49 3.77
CA ASN A 8 -25.14 10.96 4.46
C ASN A 8 -23.86 10.74 3.63
N THR A 9 -23.96 10.14 2.45
CA THR A 9 -22.78 9.85 1.62
C THR A 9 -22.19 11.14 1.05
N CYS A 10 -20.94 11.45 1.40
CA CYS A 10 -20.24 12.67 0.99
C CYS A 10 -19.29 12.49 -0.21
N MET A 11 -18.86 11.26 -0.49
CA MET A 11 -18.01 10.93 -1.63
C MET A 11 -18.12 9.45 -2.00
N LEU A 12 -17.88 9.12 -3.27
CA LEU A 12 -17.60 7.78 -3.75
C LEU A 12 -16.11 7.67 -4.10
N VAL A 13 -15.53 6.49 -3.91
CA VAL A 13 -14.10 6.24 -4.15
C VAL A 13 -13.94 5.01 -5.03
N GLY A 14 -13.04 5.08 -6.00
CA GLY A 14 -12.50 3.92 -6.72
C GLY A 14 -10.99 4.05 -6.88
N SER A 15 -10.28 2.93 -6.92
CA SER A 15 -8.82 2.89 -7.02
C SER A 15 -8.33 2.40 -8.39
N THR A 16 -7.25 3.00 -8.88
CA THR A 16 -6.61 2.63 -10.15
C THR A 16 -5.08 2.51 -10.02
N PRO A 17 -4.55 1.33 -9.68
CA PRO A 17 -5.24 0.18 -9.07
C PRO A 17 -5.27 0.29 -7.54
N ALA A 18 -6.05 -0.58 -6.90
CA ALA A 18 -5.99 -0.77 -5.45
C ALA A 18 -4.67 -1.44 -5.03
N PHE A 19 -4.06 -0.95 -3.95
CA PHE A 19 -2.78 -1.46 -3.45
C PHE A 19 -2.78 -2.97 -3.14
N PRO A 20 -3.79 -3.59 -2.48
CA PRO A 20 -3.69 -4.97 -2.06
C PRO A 20 -3.52 -5.96 -3.21
N HIS A 21 -4.39 -5.90 -4.22
CA HIS A 21 -4.47 -6.94 -5.26
C HIS A 21 -4.09 -6.44 -6.67
N GLY A 22 -3.77 -5.15 -6.84
CA GLY A 22 -3.40 -4.60 -8.16
C GLY A 22 -4.54 -4.51 -9.17
N CYS A 23 -5.79 -4.78 -8.75
CA CYS A 23 -6.98 -4.63 -9.57
C CYS A 23 -7.40 -3.16 -9.69
N MET A 24 -7.96 -2.79 -10.84
CA MET A 24 -8.61 -1.49 -11.04
C MET A 24 -10.11 -1.60 -10.79
N ASP A 25 -10.68 -0.60 -10.11
CA ASP A 25 -12.13 -0.46 -9.99
C ASP A 25 -12.77 0.04 -11.29
N ASP A 26 -14.06 -0.24 -11.47
CA ASP A 26 -14.88 0.32 -12.56
C ASP A 26 -15.18 1.81 -12.32
N ILE A 27 -14.21 2.67 -12.65
CA ILE A 27 -14.33 4.12 -12.46
C ILE A 27 -15.50 4.69 -13.25
N GLN A 28 -15.77 4.21 -14.46
CA GLN A 28 -16.89 4.68 -15.27
C GLN A 28 -18.24 4.33 -14.61
N GLY A 29 -18.37 3.14 -14.04
CA GLY A 29 -19.54 2.73 -13.26
C GLY A 29 -19.73 3.55 -11.98
N ILE A 30 -18.64 3.82 -11.25
CA ILE A 30 -18.66 4.65 -10.04
C ILE A 30 -19.04 6.10 -10.38
N ALA A 31 -18.47 6.67 -11.44
CA ALA A 31 -18.77 8.01 -11.91
C ALA A 31 -20.24 8.17 -12.33
N LYS A 32 -20.82 7.17 -13.00
CA LYS A 32 -22.27 7.12 -13.29
C LYS A 32 -23.13 7.17 -12.03
N LEU A 33 -22.71 6.52 -10.94
CA LEU A 33 -23.40 6.64 -9.64
C LEU A 33 -23.24 8.05 -9.07
N GLY A 34 -22.04 8.62 -9.13
CA GLY A 34 -21.77 9.99 -8.68
C GLY A 34 -22.67 11.01 -9.36
N LEU A 35 -22.79 10.96 -10.69
CA LEU A 35 -23.70 11.79 -11.47
C LEU A 35 -25.17 11.57 -11.07
N ARG A 36 -25.61 10.31 -11.00
CA ARG A 36 -27.00 9.96 -10.69
C ARG A 36 -27.46 10.46 -9.33
N TYR A 37 -26.58 10.40 -8.33
CA TYR A 37 -26.91 10.75 -6.95
C TYR A 37 -26.37 12.12 -6.54
N ASN A 38 -25.72 12.86 -7.45
CA ASN A 38 -25.05 14.13 -7.19
C ASN A 38 -24.03 14.05 -6.03
N ILE A 39 -23.18 13.03 -6.07
CA ILE A 39 -22.14 12.75 -5.07
C ILE A 39 -20.76 12.87 -5.74
N PRO A 40 -19.80 13.61 -5.16
CA PRO A 40 -18.43 13.69 -5.67
C PRO A 40 -17.76 12.31 -5.78
N VAL A 41 -17.04 12.09 -6.88
CA VAL A 41 -16.24 10.87 -7.10
C VAL A 41 -14.75 11.19 -7.02
N HIS A 42 -14.05 10.47 -6.15
CA HIS A 42 -12.60 10.50 -6.03
C HIS A 42 -12.00 9.25 -6.66
N VAL A 43 -11.00 9.44 -7.51
CA VAL A 43 -10.21 8.34 -8.07
C VAL A 43 -8.86 8.30 -7.36
N ASP A 44 -8.62 7.24 -6.61
CA ASP A 44 -7.33 6.97 -6.00
C ASP A 44 -6.38 6.38 -7.05
N ALA A 45 -5.63 7.25 -7.71
CA ALA A 45 -4.54 6.89 -8.60
C ALA A 45 -3.17 7.12 -7.93
N CYS A 46 -3.11 7.14 -6.58
CA CYS A 46 -1.86 7.34 -5.83
C CYS A 46 -0.79 6.36 -6.32
N LEU A 47 -1.17 5.08 -6.44
CA LEU A 47 -0.28 4.05 -6.92
C LEU A 47 -0.12 4.07 -8.44
N GLY A 48 -1.20 4.01 -9.21
CA GLY A 48 -1.12 3.77 -10.66
C GLY A 48 -0.97 5.00 -11.55
N GLY A 49 -1.21 6.21 -11.04
CA GLY A 49 -1.38 7.42 -11.86
C GLY A 49 -0.24 7.66 -12.84
N PHE A 50 1.01 7.62 -12.38
CA PHE A 50 2.21 7.82 -13.21
C PHE A 50 2.63 6.59 -14.06
N LEU A 51 1.86 5.50 -14.05
CA LEU A 51 1.97 4.43 -15.05
C LEU A 51 0.82 4.55 -16.04
N LEU A 52 -0.42 4.61 -15.53
CA LEU A 52 -1.66 4.61 -16.30
C LEU A 52 -1.68 5.72 -17.36
N VAL A 53 -1.27 6.94 -17.02
CA VAL A 53 -1.27 8.06 -17.98
C VAL A 53 -0.32 7.85 -19.18
N PHE A 54 0.67 6.96 -19.06
CA PHE A 54 1.61 6.65 -20.14
C PHE A 54 1.37 5.28 -20.79
N MET A 55 0.53 4.42 -20.20
CA MET A 55 0.21 3.09 -20.73
C MET A 55 -0.28 3.11 -22.19
N PRO A 56 -1.18 4.02 -22.62
CA PRO A 56 -1.60 4.10 -24.02
C PRO A 56 -0.43 4.35 -24.98
N LYS A 57 0.48 5.27 -24.65
CA LYS A 57 1.70 5.54 -25.46
C LYS A 57 2.72 4.40 -25.38
N ALA A 58 2.72 3.65 -24.28
CA ALA A 58 3.56 2.48 -24.10
C ALA A 58 3.07 1.26 -24.90
N GLY A 59 1.86 1.32 -25.47
CA GLY A 59 1.26 0.25 -26.27
C GLY A 59 0.29 -0.64 -25.49
N PHE A 60 -0.25 -0.16 -24.37
CA PHE A 60 -1.22 -0.88 -23.55
C PHE A 60 -2.55 -0.13 -23.49
N GLU A 61 -3.63 -0.85 -23.77
CA GLU A 61 -4.97 -0.34 -23.60
C GLU A 61 -5.35 -0.33 -22.12
N ILE A 62 -6.04 0.74 -21.69
CA ILE A 62 -6.60 0.87 -20.35
C ILE A 62 -7.98 1.52 -20.43
N PRO A 63 -8.91 1.18 -19.52
CA PRO A 63 -10.17 1.88 -19.43
C PRO A 63 -9.95 3.35 -18.98
N PRO A 64 -10.80 4.28 -19.44
CA PRO A 64 -10.79 5.65 -18.93
C PRO A 64 -10.97 5.70 -17.41
N PHE A 65 -10.14 6.48 -16.73
CA PHE A 65 -10.16 6.58 -15.26
C PHE A 65 -9.99 8.02 -14.74
N ASP A 66 -9.59 8.96 -15.58
CA ASP A 66 -9.25 10.32 -15.18
C ASP A 66 -10.41 11.30 -15.40
N PHE A 67 -10.12 12.61 -15.48
CA PHE A 67 -11.13 13.65 -15.71
C PHE A 67 -11.82 13.57 -17.07
N SER A 68 -11.38 12.70 -17.99
CA SER A 68 -12.14 12.37 -19.21
C SER A 68 -13.43 11.59 -18.92
N VAL A 69 -13.54 10.99 -17.73
CA VAL A 69 -14.76 10.32 -17.27
C VAL A 69 -15.67 11.35 -16.59
N ASP A 70 -16.79 11.67 -17.24
CA ASP A 70 -17.79 12.56 -16.66
C ASP A 70 -18.29 12.04 -15.30
N GLY A 71 -18.32 12.92 -14.30
CA GLY A 71 -18.59 12.59 -12.90
C GLY A 71 -17.36 12.45 -12.00
N VAL A 72 -16.15 12.29 -12.55
CA VAL A 72 -14.91 12.31 -11.75
C VAL A 72 -14.63 13.73 -11.26
N THR A 73 -14.49 13.89 -9.93
CA THR A 73 -14.35 15.21 -9.29
C THR A 73 -12.97 15.47 -8.70
N SER A 74 -12.25 14.43 -8.30
CA SER A 74 -10.87 14.56 -7.83
C SER A 74 -10.05 13.31 -8.10
N ILE A 75 -8.73 13.49 -8.20
CA ILE A 75 -7.76 12.41 -8.45
C ILE A 75 -6.54 12.65 -7.57
N SER A 76 -6.08 11.63 -6.84
CA SER A 76 -4.77 11.63 -6.19
C SER A 76 -3.74 10.88 -7.04
N ALA A 77 -2.50 11.36 -7.09
CA ALA A 77 -1.40 10.67 -7.79
C ALA A 77 -0.06 10.93 -7.09
N ASP A 78 0.65 9.88 -6.69
CA ASP A 78 1.90 10.05 -5.94
C ASP A 78 3.09 10.21 -6.88
N THR A 79 3.64 11.43 -6.90
CA THR A 79 4.88 11.72 -7.62
C THR A 79 6.07 10.95 -7.03
N HIS A 80 6.08 10.68 -5.73
CA HIS A 80 7.15 9.92 -5.08
C HIS A 80 7.11 8.39 -5.32
N LYS A 81 6.17 7.92 -6.15
CA LYS A 81 6.07 6.53 -6.62
C LYS A 81 6.60 6.44 -8.04
N TYR A 82 5.75 6.25 -9.04
CA TYR A 82 6.18 6.03 -10.43
C TYR A 82 6.53 7.31 -11.20
N ALA A 83 6.42 8.50 -10.59
CA ALA A 83 7.09 9.69 -11.13
C ALA A 83 8.57 9.78 -10.70
N PHE A 84 9.03 8.89 -9.82
CA PHE A 84 10.39 8.82 -9.31
C PHE A 84 10.88 10.09 -8.59
N ALA A 85 9.94 10.92 -8.10
CA ALA A 85 10.28 12.05 -7.25
C ALA A 85 10.80 11.60 -5.87
N PRO A 86 11.55 12.46 -5.15
CA PRO A 86 11.92 12.19 -3.77
C PRO A 86 10.70 11.94 -2.86
N LYS A 87 10.88 11.11 -1.81
CA LYS A 87 9.82 10.84 -0.82
C LYS A 87 9.33 12.14 -0.18
N GLY A 88 8.01 12.21 0.02
CA GLY A 88 7.32 13.39 0.58
C GLY A 88 6.60 14.28 -0.45
N SER A 89 6.42 13.82 -1.70
CA SER A 89 5.63 14.55 -2.72
C SER A 89 4.47 13.71 -3.27
N SER A 90 3.30 14.33 -3.44
CA SER A 90 2.11 13.79 -4.11
C SER A 90 1.27 14.96 -4.65
N VAL A 91 0.28 14.67 -5.49
CA VAL A 91 -0.68 15.67 -5.99
C VAL A 91 -2.12 15.23 -5.74
N LEU A 92 -2.96 16.19 -5.36
CA LEU A 92 -4.41 16.07 -5.33
C LEU A 92 -4.98 17.08 -6.33
N LEU A 93 -5.68 16.56 -7.33
CA LEU A 93 -6.26 17.31 -8.43
C LEU A 93 -7.79 17.36 -8.26
N PHE A 94 -8.40 18.45 -8.71
CA PHE A 94 -9.85 18.64 -8.69
C PHE A 94 -10.33 19.09 -10.06
N SER A 95 -11.49 18.61 -10.49
CA SER A 95 -12.11 19.02 -11.75
C SER A 95 -12.61 20.46 -11.73
N ASP A 96 -12.91 21.00 -10.53
CA ASP A 96 -13.43 22.36 -10.34
C ASP A 96 -12.85 22.99 -9.06
N LYS A 97 -12.61 24.32 -9.12
CA LYS A 97 -12.14 25.12 -7.98
C LYS A 97 -13.08 25.07 -6.78
N LYS A 98 -14.39 24.89 -6.99
CA LYS A 98 -15.38 24.80 -5.90
C LYS A 98 -15.06 23.66 -4.93
N PHE A 99 -14.54 22.53 -5.42
CA PHE A 99 -14.09 21.42 -4.59
C PHE A 99 -12.77 21.76 -3.91
N LYS A 100 -11.81 22.29 -4.67
CA LYS A 100 -10.50 22.70 -4.14
C LYS A 100 -10.61 23.71 -3.00
N HIS A 101 -11.52 24.67 -3.08
CA HIS A 101 -11.71 25.69 -2.04
C HIS A 101 -12.17 25.10 -0.70
N GLN A 102 -12.82 23.94 -0.69
CA GLN A 102 -13.21 23.26 0.55
C GLN A 102 -12.01 22.68 1.31
N GLN A 103 -10.84 22.52 0.66
CA GLN A 103 -9.64 22.00 1.32
C GLN A 103 -8.84 23.09 2.04
N TYR A 104 -9.07 24.36 1.72
CA TYR A 104 -8.25 25.45 2.24
C TYR A 104 -8.57 25.70 3.71
N PHE A 105 -7.52 25.97 4.49
CA PHE A 105 -7.66 26.54 5.82
C PHE A 105 -7.39 28.04 5.75
N VAL A 106 -8.29 28.85 6.29
CA VAL A 106 -8.17 30.31 6.33
C VAL A 106 -8.54 30.80 7.74
N GLN A 107 -7.65 31.58 8.34
CA GLN A 107 -7.87 32.25 9.62
C GLN A 107 -7.58 33.75 9.44
N THR A 108 -8.65 34.56 9.48
CA THR A 108 -8.57 36.00 9.18
C THR A 108 -8.25 36.86 10.40
N ASN A 109 -8.54 36.36 11.61
CA ASN A 109 -8.50 37.15 12.85
C ASN A 109 -7.36 36.72 13.80
N TRP A 110 -6.36 36.01 13.29
CA TRP A 110 -5.20 35.63 14.10
C TRP A 110 -4.30 36.86 14.34
N PRO A 111 -3.85 37.13 15.60
CA PRO A 111 -3.00 38.28 15.89
C PRO A 111 -1.66 38.30 15.12
N GLY A 112 -1.20 37.15 14.60
CA GLY A 112 -0.02 37.06 13.74
C GLY A 112 -0.25 37.49 12.27
N GLY A 113 -1.45 37.98 11.94
CA GLY A 113 -1.85 38.36 10.59
C GLY A 113 -2.80 37.34 9.94
N ILE A 114 -3.31 37.69 8.76
CA ILE A 114 -4.15 36.77 7.97
C ILE A 114 -3.33 35.53 7.62
N TYR A 115 -3.81 34.35 8.01
CA TYR A 115 -3.15 33.08 7.75
C TYR A 115 -4.00 32.21 6.83
N ALA A 116 -3.38 31.61 5.81
CA ALA A 116 -4.02 30.65 4.94
C ALA A 116 -3.06 29.54 4.52
N THR A 117 -3.55 28.32 4.38
CA THR A 117 -2.82 27.22 3.76
C THR A 117 -3.72 26.40 2.85
N ALA A 118 -3.13 25.91 1.75
CA ALA A 118 -3.83 25.11 0.75
C ALA A 118 -3.77 23.61 1.05
N THR A 119 -2.98 23.16 2.03
CA THR A 119 -2.85 21.77 2.48
C THR A 119 -2.75 21.72 4.00
N LEU A 120 -2.54 20.54 4.59
CA LEU A 120 -2.43 20.38 6.05
C LEU A 120 -1.28 21.17 6.68
N ALA A 121 -0.15 21.33 5.97
CA ALA A 121 1.06 21.92 6.53
C ALA A 121 1.12 23.44 6.35
N GLY A 122 1.77 24.12 7.30
CA GLY A 122 2.26 25.49 7.13
C GLY A 122 3.60 25.49 6.42
N SER A 123 4.69 25.42 7.20
CA SER A 123 6.06 25.24 6.68
C SER A 123 6.20 23.90 5.94
N ARG A 124 6.85 23.92 4.77
CA ARG A 124 6.98 22.76 3.88
C ARG A 124 8.42 22.62 3.37
N PRO A 125 8.94 21.39 3.19
CA PRO A 125 10.29 21.18 2.67
C PRO A 125 10.34 21.45 1.15
N GLY A 126 10.66 22.69 0.77
CA GLY A 126 10.69 23.13 -0.63
C GLY A 126 11.62 22.30 -1.54
N VAL A 127 12.67 21.69 -0.99
CA VAL A 127 13.59 20.81 -1.72
C VAL A 127 12.89 19.59 -2.31
N VAL A 128 11.86 19.05 -1.66
CA VAL A 128 11.11 17.90 -2.16
C VAL A 128 10.25 18.29 -3.36
N ILE A 129 9.72 19.51 -3.35
CA ILE A 129 8.96 20.07 -4.49
C ILE A 129 9.89 20.30 -5.67
N ALA A 130 11.07 20.88 -5.44
CA ALA A 130 12.08 21.06 -6.49
C ALA A 130 12.57 19.73 -7.07
N GLY A 131 12.79 18.71 -6.24
CA GLY A 131 13.19 17.37 -6.69
C GLY A 131 12.09 16.67 -7.49
N CYS A 132 10.81 16.86 -7.12
CA CYS A 132 9.68 16.40 -7.91
C CYS A 132 9.68 17.04 -9.31
N TRP A 133 9.78 18.38 -9.37
CA TRP A 133 9.84 19.11 -10.64
C TRP A 133 11.02 18.68 -11.51
N SER A 134 12.20 18.50 -10.91
CA SER A 134 13.39 18.01 -11.60
C SER A 134 13.19 16.61 -12.21
N SER A 135 12.56 15.69 -11.46
CA SER A 135 12.27 14.33 -11.94
C SER A 135 11.33 14.37 -13.15
N LEU A 136 10.25 15.16 -13.06
CA LEU A 136 9.27 15.30 -14.15
C LEU A 136 9.92 15.80 -15.44
N LEU A 137 10.80 16.81 -15.34
CA LEU A 137 11.50 17.35 -16.51
C LEU A 137 12.60 16.42 -17.03
N HIS A 138 13.32 15.74 -16.14
CA HIS A 138 14.41 14.85 -16.51
C HIS A 138 13.91 13.65 -17.34
N PHE A 139 12.85 12.98 -16.87
CA PHE A 139 12.29 11.85 -17.59
C PHE A 139 11.47 12.28 -18.81
N GLY A 140 10.65 13.32 -18.66
CA GLY A 140 9.77 13.79 -19.73
C GLY A 140 8.80 12.70 -20.22
N LEU A 141 8.08 13.00 -21.30
CA LEU A 141 7.07 12.10 -21.85
C LEU A 141 7.66 10.75 -22.30
N ASP A 142 8.76 10.79 -23.05
CA ASP A 142 9.35 9.60 -23.64
C ASP A 142 9.98 8.69 -22.57
N GLY A 143 10.71 9.28 -21.61
CA GLY A 143 11.29 8.52 -20.50
C GLY A 143 10.24 7.82 -19.64
N TYR A 144 9.15 8.51 -19.29
CA TYR A 144 8.06 7.87 -18.55
C TYR A 144 7.33 6.81 -19.38
N THR A 145 7.17 7.01 -20.69
CA THR A 145 6.58 6.02 -21.60
C THR A 145 7.43 4.75 -21.64
N ASP A 146 8.75 4.88 -21.77
CA ASP A 146 9.68 3.76 -21.81
C ASP A 146 9.77 3.01 -20.48
N ILE A 147 9.82 3.73 -19.37
CA ILE A 147 9.80 3.14 -18.04
C ILE A 147 8.48 2.40 -17.80
N THR A 148 7.35 2.98 -18.18
CA THR A 148 6.04 2.33 -18.10
C THR A 148 6.03 1.05 -18.93
N ARG A 149 6.56 1.07 -20.16
CA ARG A 149 6.68 -0.12 -21.00
C ARG A 149 7.44 -1.25 -20.32
N LYS A 150 8.59 -0.93 -19.75
CA LYS A 150 9.42 -1.90 -19.02
C LYS A 150 8.67 -2.48 -17.81
N ILE A 151 8.11 -1.63 -16.95
CA ILE A 151 7.42 -2.07 -15.73
C ILE A 151 6.20 -2.94 -16.05
N ILE A 152 5.37 -2.55 -17.01
CA ILE A 152 4.16 -3.31 -17.35
C ILE A 152 4.52 -4.64 -18.02
N ASN A 153 5.50 -4.67 -18.93
CA ASN A 153 5.97 -5.93 -19.51
C ASN A 153 6.55 -6.87 -18.44
N THR A 154 7.40 -6.36 -17.55
CA THR A 154 7.93 -7.12 -16.41
C THR A 154 6.81 -7.64 -15.51
N SER A 155 5.80 -6.84 -15.22
CA SER A 155 4.66 -7.25 -14.39
C SER A 155 3.88 -8.38 -15.05
N ARG A 156 3.59 -8.29 -16.34
CA ARG A 156 2.91 -9.35 -17.11
C ARG A 156 3.72 -10.64 -17.19
N LEU A 157 5.05 -10.54 -17.35
CA LEU A 157 5.94 -11.72 -17.34
C LEU A 157 5.94 -12.41 -15.99
N ILE A 158 6.06 -11.65 -14.89
CA ILE A 158 5.98 -12.18 -13.53
C ILE A 158 4.61 -12.82 -13.30
N GLU A 159 3.51 -12.14 -13.65
CA GLU A 159 2.16 -12.69 -13.50
C GLU A 159 1.99 -14.01 -14.25
N ALA A 160 2.37 -14.06 -15.54
CA ALA A 160 2.28 -15.26 -16.36
C ALA A 160 3.11 -16.41 -15.77
N GLY A 161 4.33 -16.13 -15.31
CA GLY A 161 5.19 -17.12 -14.65
C GLY A 161 4.56 -17.66 -13.37
N LEU A 162 4.04 -16.78 -12.50
CA LEU A 162 3.41 -17.17 -11.24
C LEU A 162 2.13 -18.00 -11.45
N ARG A 163 1.34 -17.69 -12.48
CA ARG A 163 0.14 -18.48 -12.83
C ARG A 163 0.47 -19.92 -13.26
N ASN A 164 1.70 -20.18 -13.71
CA ASN A 164 2.15 -21.51 -14.10
C ASN A 164 2.72 -22.36 -12.94
N ILE A 165 2.86 -21.78 -11.74
CA ILE A 165 3.38 -22.49 -10.57
C ILE A 165 2.21 -23.16 -9.83
N SER A 166 2.16 -24.49 -9.88
CA SER A 166 1.19 -25.28 -9.13
C SER A 166 1.33 -25.04 -7.61
N GLY A 167 0.22 -24.82 -6.92
CA GLY A 167 0.18 -24.61 -5.46
C GLY A 167 -0.05 -23.16 -5.05
N ILE A 168 0.00 -22.22 -5.98
CA ILE A 168 -0.35 -20.81 -5.76
C ILE A 168 -1.33 -20.32 -6.83
N PHE A 169 -1.97 -19.19 -6.58
CA PHE A 169 -2.80 -18.49 -7.55
C PHE A 169 -2.62 -16.97 -7.44
N VAL A 170 -2.82 -16.27 -8.55
CA VAL A 170 -2.87 -14.80 -8.57
C VAL A 170 -4.29 -14.33 -8.26
N PHE A 171 -4.44 -13.35 -7.36
CA PHE A 171 -5.74 -12.74 -7.08
C PHE A 171 -6.18 -11.82 -8.23
N GLY A 172 -7.37 -12.09 -8.77
CA GLY A 172 -7.99 -11.25 -9.80
C GLY A 172 -7.16 -11.16 -11.08
N GLU A 173 -7.24 -9.99 -11.71
CA GLU A 173 -6.57 -9.64 -12.95
C GLU A 173 -5.80 -8.33 -12.74
N PRO A 174 -4.55 -8.40 -12.22
CA PRO A 174 -3.76 -7.20 -12.00
C PRO A 174 -3.37 -6.55 -13.33
N GLN A 175 -3.76 -5.29 -13.54
CA GLN A 175 -3.58 -4.62 -14.84
C GLN A 175 -2.33 -3.72 -14.91
N VAL A 176 -1.72 -3.44 -13.75
CA VAL A 176 -0.65 -2.44 -13.62
C VAL A 176 0.62 -3.10 -13.08
N SER A 177 1.03 -2.77 -11.85
CA SER A 177 2.36 -3.14 -11.33
C SER A 177 2.32 -4.03 -10.09
N VAL A 178 1.16 -4.31 -9.53
CA VAL A 178 1.03 -5.12 -8.30
C VAL A 178 0.45 -6.47 -8.63
N ILE A 179 1.07 -7.53 -8.12
CA ILE A 179 0.63 -8.91 -8.33
C ILE A 179 0.52 -9.57 -6.96
N ALA A 180 -0.71 -9.90 -6.56
CA ALA A 180 -0.99 -10.57 -5.30
C ALA A 180 -1.18 -12.07 -5.48
N LEU A 181 -0.63 -12.83 -4.54
CA LEU A 181 -0.59 -14.29 -4.52
C LEU A 181 -1.29 -14.85 -3.29
N GLY A 182 -2.07 -15.91 -3.52
CA GLY A 182 -2.63 -16.76 -2.48
C GLY A 182 -2.30 -18.23 -2.73
N SER A 183 -2.64 -19.07 -1.76
CA SER A 183 -2.62 -20.53 -1.89
C SER A 183 -3.84 -21.13 -1.21
N LYS A 184 -4.34 -22.25 -1.75
CA LYS A 184 -5.33 -23.11 -1.10
C LYS A 184 -4.71 -24.37 -0.51
N ASP A 185 -3.45 -24.63 -0.81
CA ASP A 185 -2.77 -25.89 -0.51
C ASP A 185 -1.89 -25.76 0.75
N PHE A 186 -1.45 -24.55 1.06
CA PHE A 186 -0.62 -24.23 2.22
C PHE A 186 -0.82 -22.78 2.70
N ASP A 187 -0.29 -22.46 3.88
CA ASP A 187 -0.25 -21.07 4.39
C ASP A 187 0.70 -20.19 3.57
N ILE A 188 0.15 -19.24 2.81
CA ILE A 188 0.89 -18.37 1.90
C ILE A 188 2.02 -17.58 2.58
N PHE A 189 1.93 -17.37 3.89
CA PHE A 189 2.98 -16.67 4.63
C PHE A 189 4.27 -17.48 4.78
N ARG A 190 4.23 -18.81 4.60
CA ARG A 190 5.43 -19.65 4.48
C ARG A 190 6.24 -19.29 3.25
N LEU A 191 5.56 -19.00 2.14
CA LEU A 191 6.21 -18.58 0.91
C LEU A 191 6.92 -17.24 1.13
N ALA A 192 6.26 -16.27 1.77
CA ALA A 192 6.91 -15.01 2.13
C ALA A 192 8.14 -15.20 3.04
N ASP A 193 8.08 -16.09 4.04
CA ASP A 193 9.21 -16.35 4.95
C ASP A 193 10.42 -16.96 4.22
N ILE A 194 10.20 -17.96 3.35
CA ILE A 194 11.29 -18.58 2.56
C ILE A 194 11.90 -17.55 1.59
N LEU A 195 11.05 -16.80 0.89
CA LEU A 195 11.52 -15.76 -0.03
C LEU A 195 12.27 -14.65 0.71
N ASN A 196 11.85 -14.29 1.93
CA ASN A 196 12.56 -13.34 2.77
C ASN A 196 13.98 -13.80 3.14
N LYS A 197 14.14 -15.08 3.47
CA LYS A 197 15.46 -15.68 3.72
C LYS A 197 16.34 -15.71 2.46
N LYS A 198 15.74 -15.74 1.28
CA LYS A 198 16.42 -15.58 -0.02
C LYS A 198 16.68 -14.11 -0.40
N GLY A 199 16.27 -13.14 0.43
CA GLY A 199 16.52 -11.71 0.24
C GLY A 199 15.35 -10.92 -0.38
N TRP A 200 14.22 -11.56 -0.67
CA TRP A 200 13.04 -10.88 -1.20
C TRP A 200 12.21 -10.23 -0.10
N SER A 201 11.78 -8.98 -0.30
CA SER A 201 10.89 -8.30 0.63
C SER A 201 9.52 -8.10 -0.02
N LEU A 202 8.60 -9.01 0.28
CA LEU A 202 7.22 -8.96 -0.18
C LEU A 202 6.31 -8.37 0.90
N ASN A 203 5.21 -7.75 0.49
CA ASN A 203 4.21 -7.28 1.46
C ASN A 203 3.27 -8.42 1.84
N ASN A 204 3.08 -8.61 3.15
CA ASN A 204 2.03 -9.48 3.68
C ASN A 204 0.71 -8.71 3.70
N LEU A 205 -0.36 -9.40 3.28
CA LEU A 205 -1.72 -8.87 3.18
C LEU A 205 -2.68 -9.71 4.04
N GLN A 206 -3.87 -9.15 4.29
CA GLN A 206 -4.90 -9.76 5.12
C GLN A 206 -6.30 -9.57 4.55
N PHE A 207 -7.20 -10.49 4.90
CA PHE A 207 -8.61 -10.49 4.49
C PHE A 207 -8.82 -10.41 2.96
N PRO A 208 -8.34 -11.41 2.20
CA PRO A 208 -7.82 -12.72 2.63
C PRO A 208 -6.29 -12.74 2.88
N SER A 209 -5.79 -13.82 3.49
CA SER A 209 -4.34 -14.08 3.58
C SER A 209 -3.73 -14.10 2.18
N SER A 210 -2.78 -13.21 1.95
CA SER A 210 -2.14 -13.03 0.65
C SER A 210 -0.77 -12.41 0.86
N ILE A 211 0.09 -12.50 -0.15
CA ILE A 211 1.32 -11.72 -0.25
C ILE A 211 1.30 -10.99 -1.59
N HIS A 212 2.02 -9.88 -1.75
CA HIS A 212 2.18 -9.29 -3.08
C HIS A 212 3.59 -8.83 -3.37
N ILE A 213 3.87 -8.66 -4.66
CA ILE A 213 5.00 -7.90 -5.18
C ILE A 213 4.47 -6.66 -5.88
N CYS A 214 5.13 -5.52 -5.62
CA CYS A 214 4.91 -4.28 -6.35
C CYS A 214 6.11 -4.06 -7.28
N VAL A 215 5.90 -4.30 -8.57
CA VAL A 215 6.91 -4.16 -9.61
C VAL A 215 7.26 -2.68 -9.77
N THR A 216 8.55 -2.42 -9.77
CA THR A 216 9.14 -1.09 -9.95
C THR A 216 10.23 -1.17 -11.01
N TYR A 217 10.79 -0.03 -11.39
CA TYR A 217 11.89 0.01 -12.36
C TYR A 217 13.08 -0.88 -11.99
N ARG A 218 13.35 -1.10 -10.69
CA ARG A 218 14.44 -1.99 -10.24
C ARG A 218 14.22 -3.46 -10.60
N HIS A 219 12.98 -3.88 -10.79
CA HIS A 219 12.64 -5.25 -11.15
C HIS A 219 12.74 -5.50 -12.66
N THR A 220 12.94 -4.44 -13.45
CA THR A 220 13.10 -4.55 -14.91
C THR A 220 14.56 -4.81 -15.32
N GLU A 221 15.47 -4.90 -14.35
CA GLU A 221 16.87 -5.27 -14.58
C GLU A 221 16.97 -6.74 -15.02
N GLU A 222 17.99 -7.04 -15.82
CA GLU A 222 18.21 -8.37 -16.38
C GLU A 222 18.35 -9.44 -15.28
N GLY A 223 17.74 -10.60 -15.49
CA GLY A 223 17.79 -11.75 -14.58
C GLY A 223 16.93 -11.66 -13.32
N VAL A 224 16.39 -10.47 -12.95
CA VAL A 224 15.59 -10.31 -11.73
C VAL A 224 14.28 -11.11 -11.81
N VAL A 225 13.60 -11.08 -12.95
CA VAL A 225 12.35 -11.82 -13.16
C VAL A 225 12.58 -13.32 -13.09
N ASP A 226 13.60 -13.82 -13.80
CA ASP A 226 13.91 -15.24 -13.84
C ASP A 226 14.31 -15.77 -12.46
N GLN A 227 15.14 -15.00 -11.74
CA GLN A 227 15.54 -15.34 -10.38
C GLN A 227 14.33 -15.34 -9.43
N PHE A 228 13.43 -14.35 -9.54
CA PHE A 228 12.21 -14.31 -8.72
C PHE A 228 11.32 -15.53 -8.97
N LEU A 229 11.03 -15.85 -10.23
CA LEU A 229 10.16 -16.98 -10.58
C LEU A 229 10.78 -18.31 -10.17
N LYS A 230 12.11 -18.47 -10.34
CA LYS A 230 12.85 -19.65 -9.87
C LYS A 230 12.75 -19.79 -8.35
N ASP A 231 13.00 -18.72 -7.60
CA ASP A 231 12.96 -18.75 -6.14
C ASP A 231 11.55 -19.05 -5.61
N VAL A 232 10.51 -18.53 -6.26
CA VAL A 232 9.11 -18.85 -5.93
C VAL A 232 8.83 -20.33 -6.20
N ALA A 233 9.22 -20.86 -7.36
CA ALA A 233 8.99 -22.26 -7.70
C ALA A 233 9.70 -23.21 -6.71
N GLU A 234 10.99 -22.97 -6.45
CA GLU A 234 11.75 -23.75 -5.46
C GLU A 234 11.14 -23.68 -4.06
N ALA A 235 10.69 -22.50 -3.64
CA ALA A 235 10.06 -22.32 -2.33
C ALA A 235 8.73 -23.08 -2.23
N VAL A 236 7.91 -23.08 -3.29
CA VAL A 236 6.67 -23.85 -3.36
C VAL A 236 6.95 -25.35 -3.31
N ASP A 237 7.97 -25.83 -4.02
CA ASP A 237 8.37 -27.25 -3.98
C ASP A 237 8.81 -27.69 -2.58
N VAL A 238 9.58 -26.85 -1.87
CA VAL A 238 9.96 -27.10 -0.48
C VAL A 238 8.73 -27.16 0.43
N ILE A 239 7.79 -26.22 0.29
CA ILE A 239 6.57 -26.18 1.11
C ILE A 239 5.70 -27.43 0.89
N LYS A 240 5.63 -27.92 -0.36
CA LYS A 240 4.86 -29.12 -0.72
C LYS A 240 5.38 -30.40 -0.06
N LEU A 241 6.63 -30.44 0.42
CA LEU A 241 7.15 -31.56 1.20
C LEU A 241 6.57 -31.63 2.62
N SER A 242 6.10 -30.50 3.17
CA SER A 242 5.55 -30.40 4.52
C SER A 242 4.35 -29.45 4.61
N PRO A 243 3.25 -29.64 3.85
CA PRO A 243 2.21 -28.61 3.67
C PRO A 243 1.49 -28.18 4.96
N GLN A 244 1.43 -29.06 5.97
CA GLN A 244 0.77 -28.83 7.26
C GLN A 244 1.62 -28.07 8.29
N GLU A 245 2.90 -27.82 7.98
CA GLU A 245 3.77 -27.07 8.88
C GLU A 245 3.33 -25.61 8.99
N HIS A 246 3.39 -25.05 10.19
CA HIS A 246 2.98 -23.68 10.45
C HIS A 246 4.15 -22.70 10.37
N VAL A 247 3.86 -21.47 9.97
CA VAL A 247 4.83 -20.36 10.07
C VAL A 247 5.20 -20.12 11.54
N SER A 248 6.47 -19.78 11.77
CA SER A 248 6.97 -19.34 13.08
C SER A 248 7.50 -17.90 13.04
N GLY A 249 7.83 -17.34 14.20
CA GLY A 249 8.43 -16.01 14.32
C GLY A 249 7.49 -14.85 14.00
N ALA A 250 8.04 -13.75 13.50
CA ALA A 250 7.30 -12.50 13.27
C ALA A 250 6.17 -12.66 12.23
N VAL A 251 6.36 -13.53 11.25
CA VAL A 251 5.36 -13.79 10.21
C VAL A 251 4.13 -14.52 10.81
N ALA A 252 4.32 -15.37 11.82
CA ALA A 252 3.22 -16.03 12.54
C ALA A 252 2.37 -15.05 13.34
N LEU A 253 2.98 -13.99 13.90
CA LEU A 253 2.23 -12.91 14.57
C LEU A 253 1.33 -12.18 13.57
N TYR A 254 1.82 -11.89 12.37
CA TYR A 254 1.01 -11.28 11.33
C TYR A 254 -0.13 -12.22 10.89
N ALA A 255 0.17 -13.49 10.62
CA ALA A 255 -0.81 -14.49 10.20
C ALA A 255 -1.94 -14.67 11.24
N SER A 256 -1.57 -14.79 12.52
CA SER A 256 -2.53 -14.95 13.61
C SER A 256 -3.33 -13.67 13.91
N SER A 257 -2.79 -12.49 13.61
CA SER A 257 -3.50 -11.22 13.85
C SER A 257 -4.84 -11.11 13.14
N GLN A 258 -5.03 -11.82 12.02
CA GLN A 258 -6.30 -11.83 11.27
C GLN A 258 -7.40 -12.61 12.00
N GLN A 259 -7.02 -13.56 12.84
CA GLN A 259 -7.95 -14.42 13.58
C GLN A 259 -8.43 -13.77 14.89
N ILE A 260 -7.77 -12.69 15.35
CA ILE A 260 -8.14 -11.97 16.57
C ILE A 260 -9.41 -11.14 16.29
N PRO A 261 -10.57 -11.48 16.90
CA PRO A 261 -11.83 -10.77 16.65
C PRO A 261 -11.81 -9.37 17.24
N ASP A 262 -11.22 -9.22 18.42
CA ASP A 262 -11.04 -7.92 19.07
C ASP A 262 -9.87 -7.17 18.45
N ARG A 263 -10.20 -6.27 17.52
CA ARG A 263 -9.20 -5.45 16.81
C ARG A 263 -8.50 -4.44 17.72
N SER A 264 -9.01 -4.15 18.92
CA SER A 264 -8.35 -3.25 19.87
C SER A 264 -7.00 -3.82 20.35
N LEU A 265 -6.94 -5.13 20.61
CA LEU A 265 -5.70 -5.82 20.98
C LEU A 265 -4.62 -5.72 19.90
N VAL A 266 -5.00 -5.82 18.63
CA VAL A 266 -4.08 -5.61 17.50
C VAL A 266 -3.57 -4.17 17.49
N GLY A 267 -4.45 -3.21 17.79
CA GLY A 267 -4.10 -1.79 17.97
C GLY A 267 -3.05 -1.57 19.06
N ASP A 268 -3.25 -2.16 20.25
CA ASP A 268 -2.32 -2.03 21.37
C ASP A 268 -0.94 -2.62 21.06
N ILE A 269 -0.89 -3.79 20.41
CA ILE A 269 0.37 -4.41 19.98
C ILE A 269 1.11 -3.52 18.98
N ILE A 270 0.40 -2.92 18.02
CA ILE A 270 0.99 -2.00 17.04
C ILE A 270 1.51 -0.73 17.73
N ALA A 271 0.79 -0.18 18.71
CA ALA A 271 1.24 0.98 19.48
C ALA A 271 2.58 0.69 20.19
N ILE A 272 2.67 -0.46 20.87
CA ILE A 272 3.93 -0.91 21.51
C ILE A 272 5.03 -1.08 20.47
N TYR A 273 4.75 -1.67 19.31
CA TYR A 273 5.73 -1.78 18.24
C TYR A 273 6.27 -0.41 17.82
N ILE A 274 5.40 0.58 17.64
CA ILE A 274 5.81 1.95 17.31
C ILE A 274 6.68 2.54 18.42
N ASP A 275 6.34 2.34 19.70
CA ASP A 275 7.18 2.79 20.83
C ASP A 275 8.59 2.19 20.77
N THR A 276 8.72 0.93 20.32
CA THR A 276 10.05 0.32 20.17
C THR A 276 10.92 0.99 19.11
N LEU A 277 10.32 1.62 18.10
CA LEU A 277 11.07 2.35 17.06
C LEU A 277 11.73 3.63 17.60
N TYR A 278 11.21 4.18 18.70
CA TYR A 278 11.74 5.36 19.38
C TYR A 278 12.59 5.03 20.61
N LYS A 279 12.84 3.75 20.88
CA LYS A 279 13.58 3.34 22.07
C LYS A 279 15.05 3.79 21.98
N THR A 280 15.45 4.68 22.88
CA THR A 280 16.82 5.22 22.98
C THR A 280 17.67 4.56 24.07
N THR A 281 17.15 3.54 24.76
CA THR A 281 17.90 2.84 25.80
C THR A 281 19.20 2.29 25.22
N LYS A 282 20.34 2.70 25.77
CA LYS A 282 21.64 2.10 25.46
C LYS A 282 21.51 0.59 25.69
N ARG A 283 21.98 -0.23 24.75
CA ARG A 283 22.31 -1.62 25.07
C ARG A 283 23.34 -1.53 26.18
N ASP A 284 22.96 -1.87 27.41
CA ASP A 284 23.94 -1.99 28.47
C ASP A 284 25.03 -2.93 27.94
N ASN A 285 26.24 -2.40 27.86
CA ASN A 285 27.40 -3.19 27.50
C ASN A 285 27.38 -4.41 28.43
N ALA A 286 27.37 -5.58 27.82
CA ALA A 286 27.52 -6.83 28.51
C ALA A 286 28.94 -6.88 29.08
N ASP A 287 29.14 -6.25 30.24
CA ASP A 287 30.19 -6.68 31.14
C ASP A 287 29.79 -8.08 31.61
N GLY A 288 30.68 -9.03 31.28
CA GLY A 288 30.55 -10.41 31.68
C GLY A 288 30.30 -10.52 33.18
N THR A 289 29.56 -11.57 33.55
CA THR A 289 29.24 -11.99 34.92
C THR A 289 27.99 -11.36 35.57
N SER A 290 26.80 -11.71 35.06
CA SER A 290 25.74 -12.11 35.99
C SER A 290 24.74 -13.08 35.32
N LYS A 291 24.54 -14.23 35.98
CA LYS A 291 23.57 -15.26 35.57
C LYS A 291 22.16 -14.67 35.55
N PRO A 292 21.28 -15.09 34.62
CA PRO A 292 19.92 -14.58 34.55
C PRO A 292 19.10 -15.09 35.75
N LYS A 293 18.70 -14.19 36.66
CA LYS A 293 17.64 -14.49 37.63
C LYS A 293 16.30 -14.44 36.90
N ARG A 294 15.74 -15.60 36.58
CA ARG A 294 14.31 -15.74 36.27
C ARG A 294 13.49 -15.38 37.51
N LYS A 295 12.69 -14.32 37.44
CA LYS A 295 11.39 -14.19 38.13
C LYS A 295 10.49 -13.28 37.31
N PHE A 296 9.61 -13.87 36.49
CA PHE A 296 8.39 -13.22 36.06
C PHE A 296 7.37 -13.38 37.19
N GLY A 297 7.07 -12.30 37.89
CA GLY A 297 5.88 -12.19 38.74
C GLY A 297 4.92 -11.22 38.07
N MET A 298 3.82 -11.73 37.54
CA MET A 298 2.66 -10.93 37.14
C MET A 298 2.03 -10.36 38.42
N HIS A 299 2.13 -9.05 38.63
CA HIS A 299 1.24 -8.33 39.52
C HIS A 299 0.17 -7.63 38.69
N LEU A 300 -1.01 -8.26 38.62
CA LEU A 300 -2.25 -7.60 38.27
C LEU A 300 -2.71 -6.82 39.51
N ASN A 301 -2.62 -5.49 39.46
CA ASN A 301 -3.26 -4.63 40.46
C ASN A 301 -4.69 -4.34 40.03
N GLY A 302 -5.64 -4.73 40.87
CA GLY A 302 -7.07 -4.47 40.68
C GLY A 302 -7.88 -5.03 41.84
N SER A 303 -7.64 -4.57 43.07
CA SER A 303 -8.55 -4.82 44.20
C SER A 303 -9.68 -3.79 44.15
N VAL A 304 -10.88 -4.25 43.83
CA VAL A 304 -12.13 -3.52 44.06
C VAL A 304 -12.52 -3.77 45.52
N ASP A 305 -12.53 -2.69 46.30
CA ASP A 305 -12.91 -2.71 47.71
C ASP A 305 -14.45 -2.62 47.81
N LEU A 306 -15.09 -3.77 48.04
CA LEU A 306 -16.51 -3.86 48.39
C LEU A 306 -16.59 -4.12 49.89
N ASN A 307 -16.68 -3.05 50.69
CA ASN A 307 -17.45 -2.97 51.94
C ASN A 307 -17.20 -1.65 52.67
N ASN A 308 -18.14 -0.70 52.57
CA ASN A 308 -18.62 0.04 53.75
C ASN A 308 -19.83 0.92 53.41
N LYS A 309 -20.96 0.56 54.03
CA LYS A 309 -22.12 1.36 54.49
C LYS A 309 -22.84 2.30 53.53
#